data_AF-A0A8J4PL81-F1
#
_entry.id   AF-A0A8J4PL81-F1
#
_cell.length_a   1.000
_cell.length_b   1.000
_cell.length_c   1.000
_cell.angle_alpha   90.00
_cell.angle_beta   90.00
_cell.angle_gamma   90.00
#
_symmetry.space_group_name_H-M   'P 1'
#
loop_
_entity.id
_entity.type
_entity.pdbx_description
1 polymer ?
#
loop_
_entity_poly.entity_id
_entity_poly.type
_entity_poly.pdbx_seq_one_letter_code
_entity_poly.pdbx_strand_id
1 'polypeptide(L)'
;MIQSNTKNTREDLEKDNERLQKQNWELKNSFKVGCSNTDHNSLYFQLETSNNENDRLKQDLKKLSEENDNHNIKMDLLLNKIESLANINDKLNTKIENYSNKMDLLTEKIVYLEKVNESQNTKIDNVNKQLKMQQNSKEEQKKKGEQNRKNIENYNNLLPKIESLAKVYEKLNNKIENVNQQQNTLKNLQHNCLEKLNSFTKANESQNQQLKQQYNSLNSKLNEQHLEINDKVSETSKEIKTCKQDLLFLIYKFKSNIMEKSSFKIFNDWIDDSKTMGFELLYESSEDDFEGLSFHSACDGKGATITLIETTKGDVFGGYNSQSWNSDNKWYGDDKCFIFTLVNKHGIKPTKYSPGVTSKNYVKGCAYYGPLFGSGFDSGVEWEDIRVSRGCSYQSFPLTFDDTTGKGNSTLTPSKYYDIKTIEIYKCI
;
A
#
# COMPACT_ATOMS: atom_id res chain seq x y z
N MET A 1 -14.57 51.80 -148.71
CA MET A 1 -15.74 52.57 -149.21
C MET A 1 -15.39 53.89 -149.93
N ILE A 2 -14.12 54.30 -150.07
CA ILE A 2 -13.76 55.62 -150.65
C ILE A 2 -13.43 55.57 -152.17
N GLN A 3 -13.31 54.39 -152.79
CA GLN A 3 -12.80 54.27 -154.18
C GLN A 3 -13.85 54.35 -155.31
N SER A 4 -15.17 54.41 -155.04
CA SER A 4 -16.17 54.25 -156.12
C SER A 4 -16.58 55.53 -156.84
N ASN A 5 -16.41 56.72 -156.26
CA ASN A 5 -17.02 57.95 -156.80
C ASN A 5 -16.16 58.75 -157.78
N THR A 6 -14.85 58.51 -157.87
CA THR A 6 -13.94 59.27 -158.75
C THR A 6 -13.90 58.80 -160.20
N LYS A 7 -14.50 57.65 -160.52
CA LYS A 7 -14.41 57.06 -161.87
C LYS A 7 -15.39 57.68 -162.88
N ASN A 8 -16.58 58.09 -162.43
CA ASN A 8 -17.65 58.55 -163.34
C ASN A 8 -17.37 59.91 -164.01
N THR A 9 -16.68 60.85 -163.35
CA THR A 9 -16.47 62.21 -163.88
C THR A 9 -15.40 62.31 -164.97
N ARG A 10 -14.46 61.35 -165.04
CA ARG A 10 -13.37 61.36 -166.05
C ARG A 10 -13.87 60.97 -167.44
N GLU A 11 -14.84 60.04 -167.51
CA GLU A 11 -15.44 59.58 -168.77
C GLU A 11 -16.32 60.64 -169.46
N ASP A 12 -16.99 61.51 -168.68
CA ASP A 12 -17.84 62.57 -169.22
C ASP A 12 -17.01 63.69 -169.91
N LEU A 13 -15.83 64.03 -169.37
CA LEU A 13 -14.93 65.05 -169.92
C LEU A 13 -14.21 64.60 -171.22
N GLU A 14 -13.96 63.30 -171.39
CA GLU A 14 -13.38 62.75 -172.62
C GLU A 14 -14.37 62.79 -173.81
N LYS A 15 -15.66 62.53 -173.57
CA LYS A 15 -16.72 62.60 -174.60
C LYS A 15 -16.94 64.00 -175.16
N ASP A 16 -16.90 65.03 -174.32
CA ASP A 16 -17.08 66.43 -174.76
C ASP A 16 -15.91 66.93 -175.61
N ASN A 17 -14.68 66.49 -175.31
CA ASN A 17 -13.48 66.84 -176.07
C ASN A 17 -13.49 66.25 -177.50
N GLU A 18 -13.97 65.01 -177.67
CA GLU A 18 -14.14 64.39 -179.00
C GLU A 18 -15.20 65.12 -179.86
N ARG A 19 -16.30 65.60 -179.25
CA ARG A 19 -17.38 66.33 -179.96
C ARG A 19 -16.89 67.68 -180.52
N LEU A 20 -16.08 68.42 -179.75
CA LEU A 20 -15.48 69.71 -180.14
C LEU A 20 -14.42 69.55 -181.26
N GLN A 21 -13.62 68.48 -181.21
CA GLN A 21 -12.64 68.16 -182.27
C GLN A 21 -13.33 67.91 -183.63
N LYS A 22 -14.52 67.30 -183.64
CA LYS A 22 -15.28 66.99 -184.87
C LYS A 22 -15.92 68.23 -185.52
N GLN A 23 -16.53 69.13 -184.72
CA GLN A 23 -17.07 70.41 -185.24
C GLN A 23 -15.96 71.29 -185.87
N ASN A 24 -14.76 71.28 -185.28
CA ASN A 24 -13.58 72.02 -185.77
C ASN A 24 -13.02 71.44 -187.09
N TRP A 25 -13.37 70.21 -187.46
CA TRP A 25 -13.01 69.57 -188.73
C TRP A 25 -13.97 69.94 -189.89
N GLU A 26 -15.29 70.03 -189.64
CA GLU A 26 -16.29 70.38 -190.66
C GLU A 26 -16.18 71.85 -191.14
N LEU A 27 -15.94 72.80 -190.22
CA LEU A 27 -15.75 74.23 -190.54
C LEU A 27 -14.54 74.51 -191.44
N LYS A 28 -13.51 73.66 -191.40
CA LYS A 28 -12.29 73.78 -192.22
C LYS A 28 -12.48 73.36 -193.69
N ASN A 29 -13.53 72.59 -194.02
CA ASN A 29 -13.64 71.95 -195.34
C ASN A 29 -14.58 72.65 -196.34
N SER A 30 -15.48 73.54 -195.93
CA SER A 30 -16.38 74.20 -196.89
C SER A 30 -15.72 75.30 -197.73
N PHE A 31 -14.43 75.60 -197.49
CA PHE A 31 -13.61 76.44 -198.36
C PHE A 31 -13.24 75.71 -199.67
N LYS A 32 -14.10 75.76 -200.69
CA LYS A 32 -13.68 75.67 -202.10
C LYS A 32 -14.83 76.06 -203.04
N VAL A 33 -14.49 76.88 -204.04
CA VAL A 33 -15.30 77.38 -205.16
C VAL A 33 -15.93 78.76 -204.93
N GLY A 34 -15.37 79.76 -205.60
CA GLY A 34 -16.09 80.96 -206.03
C GLY A 34 -16.10 82.15 -205.07
N CYS A 35 -15.77 83.30 -205.62
CA CYS A 35 -16.17 84.65 -205.20
C CYS A 35 -15.38 85.39 -204.10
N SER A 36 -14.70 86.43 -204.60
CA SER A 36 -14.63 87.82 -204.14
C SER A 36 -14.22 88.19 -202.70
N ASN A 37 -13.41 89.25 -202.69
CA ASN A 37 -12.94 90.06 -201.57
C ASN A 37 -13.99 90.40 -200.50
N THR A 38 -13.48 90.83 -199.34
CA THR A 38 -14.16 91.41 -198.16
C THR A 38 -14.98 90.42 -197.30
N ASP A 39 -14.35 89.88 -196.23
CA ASP A 39 -14.95 89.82 -194.85
C ASP A 39 -14.22 88.96 -193.77
N HIS A 40 -13.06 88.32 -194.00
CA HIS A 40 -12.53 87.35 -193.00
C HIS A 40 -11.96 87.89 -191.64
N ASN A 41 -11.94 89.20 -191.38
CA ASN A 41 -11.31 89.77 -190.17
C ASN A 41 -12.04 89.50 -188.83
N SER A 42 -13.31 89.10 -188.81
CA SER A 42 -14.04 88.85 -187.55
C SER A 42 -13.76 87.48 -186.90
N LEU A 43 -13.26 86.50 -187.64
CA LEU A 43 -13.06 85.11 -187.17
C LEU A 43 -11.72 84.91 -186.44
N TYR A 44 -10.75 85.80 -186.67
CA TYR A 44 -9.44 85.73 -186.03
C TYR A 44 -9.51 86.09 -184.52
N PHE A 45 -10.44 86.95 -184.12
CA PHE A 45 -10.50 87.48 -182.74
C PHE A 45 -11.14 86.51 -181.71
N GLN A 46 -12.09 85.67 -182.12
CA GLN A 46 -12.75 84.71 -181.22
C GLN A 46 -11.91 83.45 -180.93
N LEU A 47 -11.00 83.06 -181.84
CA LEU A 47 -10.11 81.91 -181.66
C LEU A 47 -8.97 82.19 -180.66
N GLU A 48 -8.47 83.43 -180.63
CA GLU A 48 -7.32 83.81 -179.80
C GLU A 48 -7.67 83.90 -178.30
N THR A 49 -8.93 84.22 -177.96
CA THR A 49 -9.42 84.27 -176.57
C THR A 49 -9.60 82.87 -175.95
N SER A 50 -10.12 81.90 -176.70
CA SER A 50 -10.35 80.53 -176.20
C SER A 50 -9.04 79.77 -175.92
N ASN A 51 -7.98 80.05 -176.68
CA ASN A 51 -6.65 79.48 -176.42
C ASN A 51 -6.05 79.92 -175.07
N ASN A 52 -6.25 81.18 -174.67
CA ASN A 52 -5.69 81.69 -173.41
C ASN A 52 -6.39 81.11 -172.15
N GLU A 53 -7.69 80.83 -172.20
CA GLU A 53 -8.39 80.16 -171.08
C GLU A 53 -7.98 78.69 -170.91
N ASN A 54 -7.76 77.98 -172.02
CA ASN A 54 -7.37 76.57 -172.00
C ASN A 54 -5.96 76.37 -171.42
N ASP A 55 -5.04 77.28 -171.69
CA ASP A 55 -3.69 77.23 -171.12
C ASP A 55 -3.67 77.54 -169.61
N ARG A 56 -4.54 78.42 -169.12
CA ARG A 56 -4.73 78.65 -167.67
C ARG A 56 -5.25 77.40 -166.95
N LEU A 57 -6.29 76.76 -167.48
CA LEU A 57 -6.88 75.55 -166.88
C LEU A 57 -5.89 74.37 -166.83
N LYS A 58 -5.05 74.20 -167.85
CA LYS A 58 -3.96 73.20 -167.84
C LYS A 58 -2.94 73.46 -166.73
N GLN A 59 -2.62 74.72 -166.45
CA GLN A 59 -1.64 75.07 -165.44
C GLN A 59 -2.16 74.80 -164.01
N ASP A 60 -3.44 75.05 -163.74
CA ASP A 60 -4.08 74.74 -162.45
C ASP A 60 -4.24 73.24 -162.22
N LEU A 61 -4.56 72.46 -163.28
CA LEU A 61 -4.59 70.99 -163.21
C LEU A 61 -3.23 70.40 -162.82
N LYS A 62 -2.12 70.98 -163.30
CA LYS A 62 -0.77 70.53 -162.95
C LYS A 62 -0.46 70.75 -161.46
N LYS A 63 -0.89 71.88 -160.89
CA LYS A 63 -0.70 72.20 -159.48
C LYS A 63 -1.48 71.27 -158.55
N LEU A 64 -2.74 70.99 -158.89
CA LEU A 64 -3.59 70.05 -158.13
C LEU A 64 -3.05 68.61 -158.16
N SER A 65 -2.42 68.21 -159.26
CA SER A 65 -1.75 66.90 -159.34
C SER A 65 -0.58 66.79 -158.37
N GLU A 66 0.28 67.81 -158.29
CA GLU A 66 1.46 67.81 -157.41
C GLU A 66 1.07 67.81 -155.91
N GLU A 67 -0.01 68.49 -155.53
CA GLU A 67 -0.51 68.47 -154.14
C GLU A 67 -1.11 67.12 -153.73
N ASN A 68 -1.70 66.39 -154.66
CA ASN A 68 -2.28 65.06 -154.41
C ASN A 68 -1.18 64.00 -154.20
N ASP A 69 -0.08 64.07 -154.96
CA ASP A 69 1.08 63.18 -154.77
C ASP A 69 1.74 63.39 -153.40
N ASN A 70 1.82 64.64 -152.92
CA ASN A 70 2.39 64.94 -151.60
C ASN A 70 1.51 64.42 -150.44
N HIS A 71 0.18 64.42 -150.61
CA HIS A 71 -0.73 63.80 -149.64
C HIS A 71 -0.58 62.28 -149.58
N ASN A 72 -0.38 61.61 -150.72
CA ASN A 72 -0.16 60.16 -150.76
C ASN A 72 1.13 59.77 -150.01
N ILE A 73 2.22 60.54 -150.16
CA ILE A 73 3.48 60.29 -149.42
C ILE A 73 3.28 60.41 -147.90
N LYS A 74 2.48 61.39 -147.43
CA LYS A 74 2.15 61.52 -146.00
C LYS A 74 1.30 60.35 -145.48
N MET A 75 0.42 59.78 -146.31
CA MET A 75 -0.39 58.62 -145.95
C MET A 75 0.47 57.37 -145.74
N ASP A 76 1.46 57.13 -146.60
CA ASP A 76 2.41 56.00 -146.46
C ASP A 76 3.30 56.11 -145.21
N LEU A 77 3.71 57.33 -144.85
CA LEU A 77 4.42 57.59 -143.60
C LEU A 77 3.57 57.27 -142.35
N LEU A 78 2.25 57.51 -142.41
CA LEU A 78 1.33 57.19 -141.32
C LEU A 78 1.10 55.67 -141.20
N LEU A 79 0.97 54.97 -142.32
CA LEU A 79 0.82 53.50 -142.34
C LEU A 79 2.01 52.79 -141.70
N ASN A 80 3.24 53.17 -142.03
CA ASN A 80 4.45 52.62 -141.40
C ASN A 80 4.51 52.86 -139.88
N LYS A 81 3.93 53.96 -139.40
CA LYS A 81 3.90 54.30 -137.97
C LYS A 81 2.91 53.42 -137.20
N ILE A 82 1.78 53.06 -137.81
CA ILE A 82 0.78 52.14 -137.24
C ILE A 82 1.37 50.73 -137.10
N GLU A 83 2.11 50.27 -138.11
CA GLU A 83 2.73 48.93 -138.10
C GLU A 83 3.82 48.81 -137.00
N SER A 84 4.59 49.87 -136.79
CA SER A 84 5.55 49.96 -135.67
C SER A 84 4.85 49.89 -134.29
N LEU A 85 3.71 50.56 -134.11
CA LEU A 85 2.95 50.54 -132.86
C LEU A 85 2.33 49.17 -132.56
N ALA A 86 1.84 48.45 -133.58
CA ALA A 86 1.34 47.09 -133.42
C ALA A 86 2.41 46.13 -132.87
N ASN A 87 3.64 46.25 -133.38
CA ASN A 87 4.77 45.41 -132.96
C ASN A 87 5.24 45.71 -131.52
N ILE A 88 5.06 46.95 -131.05
CA ILE A 88 5.30 47.33 -129.64
C ILE A 88 4.24 46.72 -128.72
N ASN A 89 2.98 46.70 -129.15
CA ASN A 89 1.86 46.17 -128.37
C ASN A 89 2.01 44.65 -128.11
N ASP A 90 2.45 43.88 -129.10
CA ASP A 90 2.69 42.44 -128.94
C ASP A 90 3.81 42.15 -127.94
N LYS A 91 4.90 42.93 -127.97
CA LYS A 91 6.00 42.83 -126.98
C LYS A 91 5.57 43.17 -125.56
N LEU A 92 4.59 44.06 -125.40
CA LEU A 92 4.02 44.44 -124.11
C LEU A 92 3.17 43.31 -123.54
N ASN A 93 2.34 42.67 -124.37
CA ASN A 93 1.52 41.52 -123.97
C ASN A 93 2.37 40.34 -123.51
N THR A 94 3.50 40.04 -124.18
CA THR A 94 4.42 38.97 -123.74
C THR A 94 5.06 39.26 -122.37
N LYS A 95 5.28 40.54 -122.04
CA LYS A 95 5.79 40.93 -120.71
C LYS A 95 4.75 40.78 -119.62
N ILE A 96 3.49 41.11 -119.90
CA ILE A 96 2.38 40.99 -118.95
C ILE A 96 2.19 39.52 -118.54
N GLU A 97 2.20 38.60 -119.50
CA GLU A 97 2.07 37.16 -119.25
C GLU A 97 3.22 36.61 -118.40
N ASN A 98 4.46 37.08 -118.63
CA ASN A 98 5.62 36.72 -117.83
C ASN A 98 5.52 37.24 -116.37
N TYR A 99 4.97 38.44 -116.16
CA TYR A 99 4.73 38.97 -114.81
C TYR A 99 3.61 38.23 -114.08
N SER A 100 2.55 37.80 -114.78
CA SER A 100 1.50 36.95 -114.21
C SER A 100 2.07 35.64 -113.66
N ASN A 101 2.87 34.94 -114.47
CA ASN A 101 3.52 33.69 -114.04
C ASN A 101 4.47 33.88 -112.84
N LYS A 102 5.18 35.01 -112.76
CA LYS A 102 6.00 35.33 -111.57
C LYS A 102 5.16 35.58 -110.32
N MET A 103 3.95 36.11 -110.48
CA MET A 103 3.06 36.43 -109.37
C MET A 103 2.42 35.18 -108.78
N ASP A 104 2.09 34.19 -109.62
CA ASP A 104 1.65 32.86 -109.15
C ASP A 104 2.75 32.15 -108.35
N LEU A 105 4.00 32.22 -108.84
CA LEU A 105 5.18 31.66 -108.16
C LEU A 105 5.49 32.37 -106.83
N LEU A 106 5.21 33.66 -106.71
CA LEU A 106 5.32 34.41 -105.46
C LEU A 106 4.22 34.03 -104.48
N THR A 107 3.01 33.77 -104.97
CA THR A 107 1.87 33.35 -104.14
C THR A 107 2.14 31.99 -103.51
N GLU A 108 2.68 31.02 -104.26
CA GLU A 108 3.13 29.74 -103.70
C GLU A 108 4.23 29.90 -102.64
N LYS A 109 5.18 30.82 -102.86
CA LYS A 109 6.24 31.10 -101.87
C LYS A 109 5.69 31.72 -100.59
N ILE A 110 4.67 32.58 -100.66
CA ILE A 110 4.03 33.17 -99.49
C ILE A 110 3.35 32.07 -98.66
N VAL A 111 2.58 31.17 -99.29
CA VAL A 111 1.94 30.03 -98.62
C VAL A 111 2.97 29.10 -97.96
N TYR A 112 4.11 28.87 -98.61
CA TYR A 112 5.21 28.11 -98.01
C TYR A 112 5.80 28.81 -96.78
N LEU A 113 6.02 30.13 -96.85
CA LEU A 113 6.57 30.91 -95.73
C LEU A 113 5.59 30.98 -94.55
N GLU A 114 4.28 31.05 -94.79
CA GLU A 114 3.26 31.00 -93.73
C GLU A 114 3.32 29.68 -92.96
N LYS A 115 3.44 28.54 -93.66
CA LYS A 115 3.62 27.22 -93.02
C LYS A 115 4.92 27.12 -92.22
N VAL A 116 6.01 27.73 -92.71
CA VAL A 116 7.28 27.79 -91.96
C VAL A 116 7.14 28.67 -90.71
N ASN A 117 6.42 29.78 -90.79
CA ASN A 117 6.17 30.69 -89.67
C ASN A 117 5.34 30.03 -88.56
N GLU A 118 4.31 29.25 -88.91
CA GLU A 118 3.54 28.46 -87.94
C GLU A 118 4.39 27.39 -87.24
N SER A 119 5.30 26.73 -87.99
CA SER A 119 6.25 25.76 -87.43
C SER A 119 7.28 26.42 -86.49
N GLN A 120 7.70 27.66 -86.78
CA GLN A 120 8.59 28.40 -85.90
C GLN A 120 7.88 28.90 -84.64
N ASN A 121 6.64 29.37 -84.75
CA ASN A 121 5.84 29.79 -83.60
C ASN A 121 5.60 28.63 -82.61
N THR A 122 5.32 27.42 -83.11
CA THR A 122 5.20 26.23 -82.25
C THR A 122 6.54 25.84 -81.58
N LYS A 123 7.68 26.07 -82.23
CA LYS A 123 9.01 25.88 -81.60
C LYS A 123 9.27 26.93 -80.53
N ILE A 124 8.90 28.18 -80.76
CA ILE A 124 9.04 29.28 -79.80
C ILE A 124 8.18 29.02 -78.56
N ASP A 125 6.94 28.56 -78.72
CA ASP A 125 6.07 28.20 -77.59
C ASP A 125 6.65 27.06 -76.75
N ASN A 126 7.23 26.05 -77.40
CA ASN A 126 7.89 24.95 -76.70
C ASN A 126 9.14 25.41 -75.93
N VAL A 127 9.94 26.31 -76.51
CA VAL A 127 11.11 26.91 -75.83
C VAL A 127 10.67 27.78 -74.65
N ASN A 128 9.62 28.59 -74.82
CA ASN A 128 9.06 29.41 -73.74
C ASN A 128 8.49 28.54 -72.60
N LYS A 129 7.88 27.40 -72.93
CA LYS A 129 7.40 26.42 -71.95
C LYS A 129 8.57 25.76 -71.20
N GLN A 130 9.65 25.42 -71.89
CA GLN A 130 10.89 24.90 -71.27
C GLN A 130 11.58 25.92 -70.37
N LEU A 131 11.67 27.20 -70.78
CA LEU A 131 12.24 28.29 -69.97
C LEU A 131 11.46 28.51 -68.68
N LYS A 132 10.13 28.48 -68.74
CA LYS A 132 9.26 28.63 -67.56
C LYS A 132 9.41 27.46 -66.58
N MET A 133 9.57 26.24 -67.08
CA MET A 133 9.87 25.07 -66.24
C MET A 133 11.29 25.14 -65.62
N GLN A 134 12.29 25.60 -66.36
CA GLN A 134 13.65 25.76 -65.82
C GLN A 134 13.74 26.85 -64.74
N GLN A 135 13.01 27.96 -64.90
CA GLN A 135 12.92 29.02 -63.88
C GLN A 135 12.28 28.51 -62.59
N ASN A 136 11.17 27.78 -62.68
CA ASN A 136 10.49 27.20 -61.52
C ASN A 136 11.39 26.17 -60.79
N SER A 137 12.15 25.33 -61.52
CA SER A 137 13.07 24.37 -60.89
C SER A 137 14.26 25.04 -60.18
N LYS A 138 14.75 26.18 -60.69
CA LYS A 138 15.82 26.96 -60.05
C LYS A 138 15.35 27.64 -58.76
N GLU A 139 14.10 28.12 -58.72
CA GLU A 139 13.51 28.69 -57.49
C GLU A 139 13.25 27.63 -56.41
N GLU A 140 12.78 26.44 -56.78
CA GLU A 140 12.63 25.33 -55.83
C GLU A 140 13.98 24.84 -55.29
N GLN A 141 15.01 24.73 -56.13
CA GLN A 141 16.36 24.37 -55.69
C GLN A 141 16.97 25.43 -54.75
N LYS A 142 16.72 26.72 -55.00
CA LYS A 142 17.19 27.81 -54.12
C LYS A 142 16.50 27.77 -52.75
N LYS A 143 15.17 27.58 -52.70
CA LYS A 143 14.42 27.42 -51.45
C LYS A 143 14.86 26.17 -50.67
N LYS A 144 15.11 25.06 -51.35
CA LYS A 144 15.62 23.81 -50.74
C LYS A 144 17.05 23.98 -50.20
N GLY A 145 17.91 24.71 -50.92
CA GLY A 145 19.27 25.04 -50.48
C GLY A 145 19.32 26.00 -49.27
N GLU A 146 18.38 26.95 -49.18
CA GLU A 146 18.23 27.83 -48.00
C GLU A 146 17.68 27.07 -46.79
N GLN A 147 16.68 26.20 -46.98
CA GLN A 147 16.17 25.35 -45.91
C GLN A 147 17.24 24.37 -45.39
N ASN A 148 18.02 23.76 -46.29
CA ASN A 148 19.11 22.87 -45.90
C ASN A 148 20.22 23.62 -45.13
N ARG A 149 20.54 24.87 -45.49
CA ARG A 149 21.48 25.71 -44.73
C ARG A 149 20.98 26.02 -43.32
N LYS A 150 19.71 26.41 -43.18
CA LYS A 150 19.09 26.63 -41.85
C LYS A 150 19.10 25.36 -41.00
N ASN A 151 18.84 24.20 -41.61
CA ASN A 151 18.91 22.92 -40.90
C ASN A 151 20.34 22.59 -40.44
N ILE A 152 21.35 22.78 -41.29
CA ILE A 152 22.77 22.56 -40.94
C ILE A 152 23.22 23.50 -39.82
N GLU A 153 22.84 24.77 -39.88
CA GLU A 153 23.13 25.74 -38.82
C GLU A 153 22.48 25.34 -37.49
N ASN A 154 21.24 24.83 -37.52
CA ASN A 154 20.56 24.32 -36.34
C ASN A 154 21.26 23.06 -35.76
N TYR A 155 21.72 22.14 -36.61
CA TYR A 155 22.51 20.98 -36.18
C TYR A 155 23.86 21.39 -35.57
N ASN A 156 24.57 22.35 -36.18
CA ASN A 156 25.83 22.87 -35.66
C ASN A 156 25.65 23.57 -34.30
N ASN A 157 24.50 24.17 -34.04
CA ASN A 157 24.16 24.75 -32.73
C ASN A 157 23.77 23.69 -31.68
N LEU A 158 23.31 22.52 -32.10
CA LEU A 158 22.96 21.39 -31.23
C LEU A 158 24.18 20.54 -30.86
N LEU A 159 25.19 20.45 -31.71
CA LEU A 159 26.37 19.61 -31.51
C LEU A 159 27.11 19.90 -30.19
N PRO A 160 27.42 21.16 -29.82
CA PRO A 160 28.07 21.46 -28.53
C PRO A 160 27.20 21.10 -27.33
N LYS A 161 25.87 21.22 -27.48
CA LYS A 161 24.91 20.84 -26.43
C LYS A 161 24.93 19.33 -26.20
N ILE A 162 24.95 18.53 -27.26
CA ILE A 162 25.07 17.06 -27.18
C ILE A 162 26.40 16.66 -26.54
N GLU A 163 27.51 17.28 -26.93
CA GLU A 163 28.82 17.01 -26.32
C GLU A 163 28.87 17.37 -24.83
N SER A 164 28.26 18.49 -24.44
CA SER A 164 28.16 18.86 -23.02
C SER A 164 27.30 17.87 -22.21
N LEU A 165 26.19 17.38 -22.79
CA LEU A 165 25.34 16.36 -22.18
C LEU A 165 26.06 15.02 -22.05
N ALA A 166 26.87 14.64 -23.04
CA ALA A 166 27.69 13.42 -22.98
C ALA A 166 28.69 13.47 -21.80
N LYS A 167 29.34 14.62 -21.59
CA LYS A 167 30.23 14.83 -20.43
C LYS A 167 29.49 14.75 -19.09
N VAL A 168 28.25 15.24 -19.03
CA VAL A 168 27.40 15.15 -17.83
C VAL A 168 27.00 13.70 -17.57
N TYR A 169 26.63 12.95 -18.61
CA TYR A 169 26.29 11.53 -18.53
C TYR A 169 27.47 10.69 -18.01
N GLU A 170 28.68 10.92 -18.52
CA GLU A 170 29.89 10.22 -18.06
C GLU A 170 30.16 10.49 -16.56
N LYS A 171 30.06 11.75 -16.13
CA LYS A 171 30.19 12.11 -14.70
C LYS A 171 29.13 11.45 -13.83
N LEU A 172 27.89 11.33 -14.31
CA LEU A 172 26.80 10.67 -13.61
C LEU A 172 27.07 9.16 -13.48
N ASN A 173 27.51 8.49 -14.55
CA ASN A 173 27.87 7.07 -14.49
C ASN A 173 28.98 6.80 -13.48
N ASN A 174 30.04 7.62 -13.46
CA ASN A 174 31.12 7.46 -12.48
C ASN A 174 30.62 7.64 -11.03
N LYS A 175 29.67 8.56 -10.80
CA LYS A 175 29.03 8.72 -9.48
C LYS A 175 28.18 7.51 -9.12
N ILE A 176 27.42 6.97 -10.05
CA ILE A 176 26.61 5.75 -9.85
C ILE A 176 27.51 4.57 -9.49
N GLU A 177 28.64 4.40 -10.18
CA GLU A 177 29.59 3.34 -9.89
C GLU A 177 30.19 3.47 -8.48
N ASN A 178 30.55 4.69 -8.06
CA ASN A 178 31.02 4.94 -6.70
C ASN A 178 29.95 4.61 -5.64
N VAL A 179 28.71 5.03 -5.87
CA VAL A 179 27.58 4.69 -4.98
C VAL A 179 27.38 3.17 -4.88
N ASN A 180 27.50 2.45 -6.00
CA ASN A 180 27.40 0.99 -6.00
C ASN A 180 28.54 0.34 -5.20
N GLN A 181 29.77 0.85 -5.31
CA GLN A 181 30.91 0.37 -4.50
C GLN A 181 30.69 0.62 -3.00
N GLN A 182 30.20 1.81 -2.65
CA GLN A 182 29.84 2.15 -1.26
C GLN A 182 28.73 1.23 -0.74
N GLN A 183 27.71 0.95 -1.55
CA GLN A 183 26.61 0.05 -1.18
C GLN A 183 27.11 -1.38 -0.93
N ASN A 184 28.04 -1.88 -1.74
CA ASN A 184 28.66 -3.19 -1.53
C ASN A 184 29.49 -3.24 -0.25
N THR A 185 30.22 -2.16 0.04
CA THR A 185 31.00 -2.04 1.28
C THR A 185 30.07 -2.04 2.50
N LEU A 186 28.95 -1.32 2.43
CA LEU A 186 27.95 -1.28 3.49
C LEU A 186 27.31 -2.66 3.70
N LYS A 187 26.96 -3.39 2.63
CA LYS A 187 26.44 -4.77 2.73
C LYS A 187 27.41 -5.70 3.45
N ASN A 188 28.70 -5.62 3.12
CA ASN A 188 29.73 -6.44 3.77
C ASN A 188 29.88 -6.09 5.26
N LEU A 189 29.90 -4.80 5.60
CA LEU A 189 29.91 -4.36 7.00
C LEU A 189 28.68 -4.86 7.74
N GLN A 190 27.49 -4.78 7.12
CA GLN A 190 26.24 -5.24 7.71
C GLN A 190 26.25 -6.75 7.96
N HIS A 191 26.79 -7.53 7.02
CA HIS A 191 26.98 -8.97 7.17
C HIS A 191 27.94 -9.30 8.33
N ASN A 192 29.10 -8.67 8.38
CA ASN A 192 30.08 -8.87 9.45
C ASN A 192 29.53 -8.49 10.84
N CYS A 193 28.75 -7.40 10.92
CA CYS A 193 28.07 -7.01 12.14
C CYS A 193 27.03 -8.06 12.57
N LEU A 194 26.28 -8.62 11.62
CA LEU A 194 25.30 -9.67 11.90
C LEU A 194 25.95 -10.97 12.40
N GLU A 195 27.06 -11.39 11.79
CA GLU A 195 27.82 -12.55 12.26
C GLU A 195 28.36 -12.37 13.68
N LYS A 196 28.94 -11.20 13.97
CA LYS A 196 29.39 -10.87 15.33
C LYS A 196 28.23 -10.88 16.31
N LEU A 197 27.10 -10.26 15.97
CA LEU A 197 25.91 -10.25 16.82
C LEU A 197 25.45 -11.68 17.13
N ASN A 198 25.36 -12.54 16.12
CA ASN A 198 24.99 -13.95 16.30
C ASN A 198 25.98 -14.71 17.20
N SER A 199 27.29 -14.44 17.08
CA SER A 199 28.30 -15.04 17.95
C SER A 199 28.15 -14.59 19.41
N PHE A 200 27.87 -13.30 19.65
CA PHE A 200 27.61 -12.77 20.98
C PHE A 200 26.34 -13.37 21.59
N THR A 201 25.28 -13.49 20.80
CA THR A 201 24.02 -14.11 21.24
C THR A 201 24.25 -15.55 21.69
N LYS A 202 24.95 -16.37 20.91
CA LYS A 202 25.26 -17.75 21.27
C LYS A 202 26.12 -17.85 22.53
N ALA A 203 27.12 -16.98 22.68
CA ALA A 203 27.96 -16.95 23.88
C ALA A 203 27.12 -16.60 25.14
N ASN A 204 26.22 -15.62 25.01
CA ASN A 204 25.34 -15.20 26.10
C ASN A 204 24.33 -16.29 26.48
N GLU A 205 23.77 -17.00 25.50
CA GLU A 205 22.89 -18.16 25.74
C GLU A 205 23.61 -19.27 26.50
N SER A 206 24.85 -19.58 26.10
CA SER A 206 25.68 -20.59 26.78
C SER A 206 25.99 -20.18 28.23
N GLN A 207 26.34 -18.91 28.47
CA GLN A 207 26.57 -18.41 29.84
C GLN A 207 25.31 -18.49 30.69
N ASN A 208 24.15 -18.11 30.14
CA ASN A 208 22.88 -18.20 30.85
C ASN A 208 22.50 -19.65 31.20
N GLN A 209 22.78 -20.61 30.32
CA GLN A 209 22.59 -22.03 30.63
C GLN A 209 23.50 -22.50 31.78
N GLN A 210 24.78 -22.12 31.77
CA GLN A 210 25.71 -22.46 32.85
C GLN A 210 25.26 -21.86 34.19
N LEU A 211 24.85 -20.60 34.20
CA LEU A 211 24.37 -19.93 35.41
C LEU A 211 23.11 -20.62 35.97
N LYS A 212 22.19 -21.03 35.08
CA LYS A 212 20.98 -21.77 35.48
C LYS A 212 21.31 -23.13 36.09
N GLN A 213 22.29 -23.86 35.54
CA GLN A 213 22.76 -25.12 36.10
C GLN A 213 23.39 -24.93 37.49
N GLN A 214 24.22 -23.89 37.66
CA GLN A 214 24.82 -23.55 38.95
C GLN A 214 23.76 -23.21 40.00
N TYR A 215 22.76 -22.39 39.64
CA TYR A 215 21.66 -22.04 40.52
C TYR A 215 20.89 -23.29 41.01
N ASN A 216 20.54 -24.19 40.09
CA ASN A 216 19.83 -25.41 40.43
C ASN A 216 20.64 -26.33 41.36
N SER A 217 21.95 -26.47 41.11
CA SER A 217 22.84 -27.26 41.99
C SER A 217 22.93 -26.66 43.39
N LEU A 218 23.04 -25.33 43.50
CA LEU A 218 23.09 -24.66 44.79
C LEU A 218 21.78 -24.82 45.56
N ASN A 219 20.63 -24.70 44.88
CA ASN A 219 19.32 -24.83 45.52
C ASN A 219 19.06 -26.26 46.03
N SER A 220 19.56 -27.28 45.32
CA SER A 220 19.51 -28.67 45.80
C SER A 220 20.30 -28.86 47.09
N LYS A 221 21.52 -28.34 47.16
CA LYS A 221 22.37 -28.41 48.36
C LYS A 221 21.75 -27.69 49.55
N LEU A 222 21.13 -26.54 49.30
CA LEU A 222 20.44 -25.77 50.34
C LEU A 222 19.25 -26.57 50.92
N ASN A 223 18.47 -27.22 50.05
CA ASN A 223 17.35 -28.05 50.48
C ASN A 223 17.79 -29.26 51.32
N GLU A 224 18.89 -29.93 50.95
CA GLU A 224 19.46 -31.03 51.73
C GLU A 224 19.87 -30.57 53.13
N GLN A 225 20.53 -29.41 53.26
CA GLN A 225 20.90 -28.84 54.55
C GLN A 225 19.67 -28.49 55.41
N HIS A 226 18.62 -27.94 54.81
CA HIS A 226 17.38 -27.65 55.54
C HIS A 226 16.72 -28.90 56.09
N LEU A 227 16.71 -30.01 55.33
CA LEU A 227 16.19 -31.29 55.82
C LEU A 227 17.00 -31.80 57.01
N GLU A 228 18.33 -31.78 56.91
CA GLU A 228 19.21 -32.23 58.00
C GLU A 228 19.02 -31.40 59.30
N ILE A 229 18.86 -30.08 59.17
CA ILE A 229 18.59 -29.20 60.31
C ILE A 229 17.24 -29.53 60.94
N ASN A 230 16.20 -29.72 60.12
CA ASN A 230 14.86 -30.03 60.64
C ASN A 230 14.83 -31.36 61.39
N ASP A 231 15.56 -32.36 60.92
CA ASP A 231 15.69 -33.65 61.61
C ASP A 231 16.35 -33.49 62.99
N LYS A 232 17.45 -32.72 63.07
CA LYS A 232 18.14 -32.43 64.35
C LYS A 232 17.26 -31.64 65.31
N VAL A 233 16.47 -30.69 64.81
CA VAL A 233 15.53 -29.91 65.64
C VAL A 233 14.43 -30.82 66.19
N SER A 234 13.90 -31.72 65.36
CA SER A 234 12.87 -32.69 65.77
C SER A 234 13.39 -33.62 66.88
N GLU A 235 14.63 -34.10 66.75
CA GLU A 235 15.27 -34.96 67.75
C GLU A 235 15.48 -34.21 69.08
N THR A 236 16.12 -33.04 69.04
CA THR A 236 16.31 -32.19 70.23
C THR A 236 15.00 -31.87 70.94
N SER A 237 13.92 -31.60 70.19
CA SER A 237 12.60 -31.31 70.77
C SER A 237 12.04 -32.49 71.58
N LYS A 238 12.24 -33.72 71.09
CA LYS A 238 11.84 -34.95 71.80
C LYS A 238 12.62 -35.12 73.11
N GLU A 239 13.91 -34.85 73.09
CA GLU A 239 14.76 -34.91 74.29
C GLU A 239 14.30 -33.91 75.35
N ILE A 240 14.06 -32.65 74.97
CA ILE A 240 13.56 -31.61 75.87
C ILE A 240 12.22 -32.00 76.49
N LYS A 241 11.30 -32.55 75.69
CA LYS A 241 9.98 -33.00 76.17
C LYS A 241 10.13 -34.09 77.24
N THR A 242 11.02 -35.05 77.01
CA THR A 242 11.31 -36.13 77.95
C THR A 242 11.90 -35.58 79.25
N CYS A 243 12.92 -34.73 79.14
CA CYS A 243 13.58 -34.11 80.29
C CYS A 243 12.60 -33.28 81.15
N LYS A 244 11.65 -32.58 80.52
CA LYS A 244 10.60 -31.84 81.23
C LYS A 244 9.67 -32.78 82.01
N GLN A 245 9.33 -33.93 81.46
CA GLN A 245 8.50 -34.93 82.15
C GLN A 245 9.21 -35.52 83.37
N ASP A 246 10.49 -35.84 83.22
CA ASP A 246 11.31 -36.38 84.32
C ASP A 246 11.48 -35.36 85.45
N LEU A 247 11.70 -34.08 85.10
CA LEU A 247 11.79 -33.01 86.09
C LEU A 247 10.48 -32.81 86.86
N LEU A 248 9.34 -32.84 86.16
CA LEU A 248 8.02 -32.74 86.78
C LEU A 248 7.81 -33.88 87.79
N PHE A 249 8.18 -35.10 87.39
CA PHE A 249 8.09 -36.28 88.24
C PHE A 249 8.93 -36.14 89.51
N LEU A 250 10.17 -35.66 89.40
CA LEU A 250 11.05 -35.45 90.57
C LEU A 250 10.46 -34.40 91.52
N ILE A 251 9.96 -33.28 91.00
CA ILE A 251 9.36 -32.21 91.82
C ILE A 251 8.17 -32.75 92.64
N TYR A 252 7.32 -33.60 92.04
CA TYR A 252 6.18 -34.18 92.75
C TYR A 252 6.58 -35.24 93.77
N LYS A 253 7.53 -36.10 93.44
CA LYS A 253 8.01 -37.16 94.36
C LYS A 253 8.62 -36.58 95.65
N PHE A 254 9.34 -35.46 95.55
CA PHE A 254 9.95 -34.83 96.74
C PHE A 254 8.97 -34.01 97.60
N LYS A 255 7.73 -33.81 97.14
CA LYS A 255 6.70 -33.04 97.87
C LYS A 255 5.63 -33.89 98.54
N SER A 256 5.58 -35.21 98.33
CA SER A 256 4.50 -36.06 98.83
C SER A 256 5.01 -37.21 99.70
N ASN A 257 4.27 -37.48 100.78
CA ASN A 257 4.42 -38.61 101.68
C ASN A 257 3.47 -39.78 101.34
N ILE A 258 2.34 -39.56 100.63
CA ILE A 258 1.34 -40.61 100.29
C ILE A 258 1.23 -40.87 98.76
N MET A 259 1.25 -39.83 97.93
CA MET A 259 1.05 -39.91 96.47
C MET A 259 2.27 -40.50 95.73
N GLU A 260 2.17 -41.76 95.29
CA GLU A 260 3.16 -42.42 94.43
C GLU A 260 2.89 -42.27 92.91
N LYS A 261 3.91 -42.57 92.08
CA LYS A 261 3.83 -42.53 90.60
C LYS A 261 2.67 -43.35 90.04
N SER A 262 2.40 -44.50 90.63
CA SER A 262 1.33 -45.43 90.24
C SER A 262 -0.05 -44.82 90.49
N SER A 263 -0.23 -44.12 91.62
CA SER A 263 -1.47 -43.44 92.00
C SER A 263 -1.82 -42.28 91.05
N PHE A 264 -0.81 -41.51 90.59
CA PHE A 264 -1.01 -40.43 89.61
C PHE A 264 -1.71 -40.91 88.34
N LYS A 265 -1.24 -42.04 87.78
CA LYS A 265 -1.83 -42.62 86.57
C LYS A 265 -3.27 -43.08 86.82
N ILE A 266 -3.51 -43.74 87.95
CA ILE A 266 -4.84 -44.23 88.34
C ILE A 266 -5.84 -43.07 88.44
N PHE A 267 -5.46 -41.96 89.07
CA PHE A 267 -6.34 -40.81 89.21
C PHE A 267 -6.62 -40.10 87.88
N ASN A 268 -5.63 -39.98 87.00
CA ASN A 268 -5.86 -39.48 85.65
C ASN A 268 -6.80 -40.37 84.83
N ASP A 269 -6.74 -41.70 85.01
CA ASP A 269 -7.65 -42.63 84.34
C ASP A 269 -9.08 -42.55 84.93
N TRP A 270 -9.22 -42.19 86.21
CA TRP A 270 -10.51 -42.12 86.91
C TRP A 270 -11.27 -40.82 86.73
N ILE A 271 -10.54 -39.71 86.57
CA ILE A 271 -11.08 -38.37 86.35
C ILE A 271 -11.20 -38.19 84.83
N ASP A 272 -12.39 -38.48 84.30
CA ASP A 272 -12.71 -38.41 82.86
C ASP A 272 -12.88 -36.95 82.38
N ASP A 273 -11.87 -36.13 82.63
CA ASP A 273 -11.71 -34.83 82.03
C ASP A 273 -10.35 -34.85 81.32
N SER A 274 -10.38 -34.82 79.98
CA SER A 274 -9.19 -34.79 79.09
C SER A 274 -8.28 -33.55 79.26
N LYS A 275 -8.40 -32.87 80.40
CA LYS A 275 -7.81 -31.57 80.75
C LYS A 275 -6.97 -31.62 82.03
N THR A 276 -7.03 -32.67 82.85
CA THR A 276 -6.16 -32.74 84.04
C THR A 276 -4.72 -33.00 83.61
N MET A 277 -3.92 -31.94 83.69
CA MET A 277 -2.50 -31.89 83.30
C MET A 277 -1.56 -32.12 84.49
N GLY A 278 -2.06 -32.10 85.73
CA GLY A 278 -1.28 -32.43 86.92
C GLY A 278 -2.04 -32.28 88.23
N PHE A 279 -1.36 -32.56 89.33
CA PHE A 279 -1.87 -32.35 90.69
C PHE A 279 -0.98 -31.36 91.43
N GLU A 280 -1.50 -30.50 92.29
CA GLU A 280 -0.70 -29.58 93.12
C GLU A 280 -1.10 -29.75 94.58
N LEU A 281 -0.13 -30.04 95.46
CA LEU A 281 -0.38 -30.17 96.89
C LEU A 281 -0.85 -28.82 97.45
N LEU A 282 -2.06 -28.79 97.99
CA LEU A 282 -2.67 -27.64 98.65
C LEU A 282 -2.46 -27.69 100.16
N TYR A 283 -2.63 -28.88 100.75
CA TYR A 283 -2.63 -29.08 102.19
C TYR A 283 -2.05 -30.44 102.53
N GLU A 284 -1.22 -30.47 103.57
CA GLU A 284 -0.67 -31.67 104.17
C GLU A 284 -0.73 -31.52 105.69
N SER A 285 -1.13 -32.58 106.40
CA SER A 285 -1.11 -32.60 107.86
C SER A 285 -1.05 -34.03 108.43
N SER A 286 -0.59 -34.16 109.66
CA SER A 286 -0.65 -35.38 110.48
C SER A 286 -1.84 -35.32 111.45
N GLU A 287 -2.16 -36.39 112.19
CA GLU A 287 -3.26 -36.34 113.18
C GLU A 287 -3.12 -35.19 114.18
N ASP A 288 -1.91 -35.01 114.71
CA ASP A 288 -1.61 -34.10 115.79
C ASP A 288 -1.67 -32.63 115.34
N ASP A 289 -1.53 -32.39 114.04
CA ASP A 289 -1.53 -31.05 113.43
C ASP A 289 -2.79 -30.78 112.61
N PHE A 290 -3.75 -31.72 112.59
CA PHE A 290 -4.94 -31.58 111.79
C PHE A 290 -5.96 -30.66 112.46
N GLU A 291 -6.38 -29.65 111.70
CA GLU A 291 -7.44 -28.72 112.09
C GLU A 291 -8.30 -28.38 110.87
N GLY A 292 -9.64 -28.44 111.01
CA GLY A 292 -10.57 -28.15 109.92
C GLY A 292 -10.40 -26.73 109.35
N LEU A 293 -10.12 -25.75 110.22
CA LEU A 293 -9.87 -24.37 109.80
C LEU A 293 -8.64 -24.25 108.89
N SER A 294 -7.55 -24.97 109.21
CA SER A 294 -6.33 -24.99 108.41
C SER A 294 -6.55 -25.65 107.05
N PHE A 295 -7.32 -26.74 107.02
CA PHE A 295 -7.78 -27.36 105.78
C PHE A 295 -8.57 -26.38 104.90
N HIS A 296 -9.61 -25.75 105.46
CA HIS A 296 -10.48 -24.84 104.71
C HIS A 296 -9.73 -23.59 104.23
N SER A 297 -8.81 -23.05 105.04
CA SER A 297 -7.94 -21.94 104.62
C SER A 297 -7.07 -22.29 103.41
N ALA A 298 -6.67 -23.55 103.27
CA ALA A 298 -5.84 -24.02 102.16
C ALA A 298 -6.65 -24.42 100.92
N CYS A 299 -7.83 -25.05 101.13
CA CYS A 299 -8.55 -25.78 100.08
C CYS A 299 -9.81 -25.07 99.55
N ASP A 300 -10.38 -24.13 100.29
CA ASP A 300 -11.61 -23.44 99.86
C ASP A 300 -11.35 -22.63 98.58
N GLY A 301 -12.29 -22.73 97.63
CA GLY A 301 -12.22 -22.01 96.35
C GLY A 301 -11.11 -22.47 95.38
N LYS A 302 -10.42 -23.59 95.64
CA LYS A 302 -9.27 -24.04 94.82
C LYS A 302 -9.61 -24.90 93.60
N GLY A 303 -10.88 -25.17 93.34
CA GLY A 303 -11.33 -26.05 92.27
C GLY A 303 -11.38 -27.52 92.69
N ALA A 304 -11.39 -28.42 91.71
CA ALA A 304 -11.47 -29.85 91.94
C ALA A 304 -10.24 -30.38 92.71
N THR A 305 -10.47 -31.30 93.64
CA THR A 305 -9.41 -31.82 94.52
C THR A 305 -9.50 -33.32 94.74
N ILE A 306 -8.34 -33.94 94.98
CA ILE A 306 -8.19 -35.31 95.50
C ILE A 306 -7.74 -35.21 96.95
N THR A 307 -8.46 -35.86 97.84
CA THR A 307 -8.07 -36.08 99.24
C THR A 307 -7.47 -37.48 99.37
N LEU A 308 -6.26 -37.58 99.93
CA LEU A 308 -5.59 -38.82 100.30
C LEU A 308 -5.44 -38.89 101.81
N ILE A 309 -5.88 -39.98 102.41
CA ILE A 309 -5.79 -40.26 103.83
C ILE A 309 -5.00 -41.54 104.00
N GLU A 310 -3.87 -41.46 104.69
CA GLU A 310 -3.14 -42.62 105.19
C GLU A 310 -3.45 -42.78 106.68
N THR A 311 -3.89 -43.97 107.07
CA THR A 311 -4.14 -44.30 108.48
C THR A 311 -2.87 -44.82 109.15
N THR A 312 -2.83 -44.79 110.49
CA THR A 312 -1.72 -45.39 111.26
C THR A 312 -1.55 -46.90 111.04
N LYS A 313 -2.60 -47.56 110.52
CA LYS A 313 -2.60 -48.98 110.15
C LYS A 313 -2.12 -49.25 108.71
N GLY A 314 -1.80 -48.19 107.95
CA GLY A 314 -1.29 -48.28 106.58
C GLY A 314 -2.36 -48.43 105.49
N ASP A 315 -3.64 -48.32 105.84
CA ASP A 315 -4.71 -48.21 104.83
C ASP A 315 -4.67 -46.81 104.20
N VAL A 316 -4.77 -46.74 102.87
CA VAL A 316 -4.77 -45.51 102.07
C VAL A 316 -6.05 -45.43 101.26
N PHE A 317 -6.85 -44.41 101.52
CA PHE A 317 -8.14 -44.17 100.88
C PHE A 317 -8.44 -42.67 100.82
N GLY A 318 -9.56 -42.29 100.24
CA GLY A 318 -9.98 -40.89 100.24
C GLY A 318 -11.09 -40.60 99.26
N GLY A 319 -11.16 -39.36 98.79
CA GLY A 319 -12.23 -38.92 97.91
C GLY A 319 -11.83 -37.81 96.95
N TYR A 320 -12.51 -37.77 95.82
CA TYR A 320 -12.43 -36.73 94.82
C TYR A 320 -13.66 -35.83 94.92
N ASN A 321 -13.41 -34.53 95.04
CA ASN A 321 -14.42 -33.49 94.93
C ASN A 321 -14.21 -32.79 93.59
N SER A 322 -15.20 -32.89 92.69
CA SER A 322 -15.18 -32.26 91.37
C SER A 322 -15.36 -30.74 91.42
N GLN A 323 -15.78 -30.21 92.56
CA GLN A 323 -16.04 -28.79 92.80
C GLN A 323 -15.06 -28.23 93.84
N SER A 324 -15.07 -26.90 93.99
CA SER A 324 -14.29 -26.24 95.05
C SER A 324 -14.85 -26.55 96.44
N TRP A 325 -13.96 -26.75 97.41
CA TRP A 325 -14.34 -26.70 98.82
C TRP A 325 -14.90 -25.33 99.22
N ASN A 326 -15.77 -25.35 100.24
CA ASN A 326 -16.37 -24.19 100.86
C ASN A 326 -16.59 -24.46 102.36
N SER A 327 -17.01 -23.43 103.09
CA SER A 327 -17.28 -23.48 104.54
C SER A 327 -18.75 -23.20 104.86
N ASP A 328 -19.67 -23.48 103.93
CA ASP A 328 -21.09 -23.07 104.01
C ASP A 328 -21.95 -23.94 104.94
N ASN A 329 -21.36 -24.99 105.52
CA ASN A 329 -21.99 -26.01 106.36
C ASN A 329 -23.17 -26.73 105.66
N LYS A 330 -23.06 -26.91 104.34
CA LYS A 330 -24.08 -27.55 103.48
C LYS A 330 -23.49 -28.70 102.69
N TRP A 331 -24.35 -29.68 102.37
CA TRP A 331 -24.06 -30.73 101.39
C TRP A 331 -24.11 -30.16 99.97
N TYR A 332 -23.13 -30.52 99.14
CA TYR A 332 -22.98 -30.11 97.75
C TYR A 332 -22.17 -31.16 96.97
N GLY A 333 -21.77 -30.83 95.74
CA GLY A 333 -21.05 -31.70 94.81
C GLY A 333 -21.94 -32.16 93.66
N ASP A 334 -21.38 -33.01 92.80
CA ASP A 334 -22.10 -33.62 91.68
C ASP A 334 -21.76 -35.11 91.53
N ASP A 335 -22.34 -35.74 90.51
CA ASP A 335 -22.17 -37.16 90.20
C ASP A 335 -20.75 -37.54 89.75
N LYS A 336 -19.86 -36.56 89.54
CA LYS A 336 -18.44 -36.79 89.30
C LYS A 336 -17.64 -36.98 90.59
N CYS A 337 -18.18 -36.61 91.75
CA CYS A 337 -17.54 -36.92 93.03
C CYS A 337 -17.42 -38.44 93.21
N PHE A 338 -16.34 -38.92 93.82
CA PHE A 338 -16.19 -40.34 94.12
C PHE A 338 -15.32 -40.53 95.36
N ILE A 339 -15.45 -41.68 96.02
CA ILE A 339 -14.46 -42.12 97.01
C ILE A 339 -13.68 -43.32 96.48
N PHE A 340 -12.54 -43.63 97.09
CA PHE A 340 -11.68 -44.69 96.60
C PHE A 340 -10.86 -45.32 97.71
N THR A 341 -10.35 -46.53 97.45
CA THR A 341 -9.27 -47.16 98.22
C THR A 341 -8.08 -47.42 97.29
N LEU A 342 -6.86 -47.24 97.80
CA LEU A 342 -5.61 -47.56 97.12
C LEU A 342 -4.88 -48.72 97.80
N VAL A 343 -4.79 -48.66 99.14
CA VAL A 343 -4.14 -49.67 99.98
C VAL A 343 -5.12 -50.04 101.09
N ASN A 344 -5.35 -51.34 101.29
CA ASN A 344 -6.26 -51.83 102.31
C ASN A 344 -5.82 -53.24 102.74
N LYS A 345 -6.16 -53.62 103.98
CA LYS A 345 -5.90 -54.97 104.51
C LYS A 345 -6.52 -56.13 103.71
N HIS A 346 -7.49 -55.84 102.84
CA HIS A 346 -8.21 -56.84 102.07
C HIS A 346 -7.55 -57.15 100.73
N GLY A 347 -6.48 -56.44 100.35
CA GLY A 347 -5.81 -56.60 99.06
C GLY A 347 -6.68 -56.20 97.87
N ILE A 348 -7.71 -55.37 98.10
CA ILE A 348 -8.53 -54.81 97.03
C ILE A 348 -7.61 -53.90 96.22
N LYS A 349 -7.53 -54.13 94.91
CA LYS A 349 -6.79 -53.27 93.98
C LYS A 349 -7.33 -51.83 94.05
N PRO A 350 -6.56 -50.81 93.66
CA PRO A 350 -7.07 -49.45 93.56
C PRO A 350 -8.44 -49.41 92.88
N THR A 351 -9.46 -48.97 93.62
CA THR A 351 -10.87 -49.05 93.21
C THR A 351 -11.58 -47.74 93.50
N LYS A 352 -12.32 -47.24 92.49
CA LYS A 352 -13.21 -46.08 92.56
C LYS A 352 -14.63 -46.53 92.90
N TYR A 353 -15.27 -45.80 93.81
CA TYR A 353 -16.67 -45.96 94.19
C TYR A 353 -17.45 -44.70 93.83
N SER A 354 -18.30 -44.83 92.81
CA SER A 354 -19.14 -43.73 92.32
C SER A 354 -20.38 -43.53 93.20
N PRO A 355 -21.03 -42.35 93.13
CA PRO A 355 -22.23 -42.10 93.88
C PRO A 355 -23.36 -43.02 93.42
N GLY A 356 -24.12 -43.54 94.38
CA GLY A 356 -25.33 -44.31 94.14
C GLY A 356 -26.51 -43.42 93.76
N VAL A 357 -27.66 -44.05 93.50
CA VAL A 357 -28.87 -43.34 93.02
C VAL A 357 -29.72 -42.72 94.14
N THR A 358 -29.42 -43.00 95.41
CA THR A 358 -30.32 -42.77 96.55
C THR A 358 -30.05 -41.47 97.31
N SER A 359 -28.81 -40.98 97.34
CA SER A 359 -28.40 -39.78 98.07
C SER A 359 -27.64 -38.83 97.14
N LYS A 360 -27.87 -37.53 97.30
CA LYS A 360 -27.13 -36.46 96.60
C LYS A 360 -26.21 -35.67 97.53
N ASN A 361 -25.97 -36.19 98.72
CA ASN A 361 -25.11 -35.58 99.73
C ASN A 361 -23.65 -36.01 99.51
N TYR A 362 -23.03 -35.58 98.42
CA TYR A 362 -21.72 -36.10 98.00
C TYR A 362 -20.56 -35.57 98.86
N VAL A 363 -20.55 -34.27 99.13
CA VAL A 363 -19.49 -33.58 99.88
C VAL A 363 -20.11 -32.54 100.80
N LYS A 364 -19.53 -32.31 101.99
CA LYS A 364 -19.94 -31.22 102.89
C LYS A 364 -18.78 -30.33 103.26
N GLY A 365 -19.00 -29.03 103.15
CA GLY A 365 -18.03 -28.00 103.51
C GLY A 365 -18.34 -27.44 104.90
N CYS A 366 -17.75 -28.00 105.95
CA CYS A 366 -18.02 -27.56 107.32
C CYS A 366 -16.75 -27.01 107.95
N ALA A 367 -16.72 -25.70 108.23
CA ALA A 367 -15.52 -24.97 108.68
C ALA A 367 -14.71 -25.61 109.82
N TYR A 368 -15.34 -26.44 110.66
CA TYR A 368 -14.71 -27.08 111.82
C TYR A 368 -14.23 -28.51 111.57
N TYR A 369 -14.68 -29.14 110.48
CA TYR A 369 -14.23 -30.45 110.05
C TYR A 369 -13.29 -30.28 108.85
N GLY A 370 -12.58 -31.33 108.46
CA GLY A 370 -11.98 -31.31 107.14
C GLY A 370 -12.83 -32.05 106.13
N PRO A 371 -12.22 -32.84 105.24
CA PRO A 371 -12.97 -33.51 104.19
C PRO A 371 -14.09 -34.39 104.74
N LEU A 372 -15.30 -34.14 104.24
CA LEU A 372 -16.51 -34.93 104.47
C LEU A 372 -17.04 -35.40 103.13
N PHE A 373 -17.17 -36.71 102.97
CA PHE A 373 -17.75 -37.34 101.79
C PHE A 373 -18.92 -38.21 102.20
N GLY A 374 -20.04 -38.05 101.49
CA GLY A 374 -21.23 -38.88 101.63
C GLY A 374 -21.99 -38.65 102.92
N SER A 375 -23.32 -38.76 102.89
CA SER A 375 -24.13 -38.87 104.11
C SER A 375 -25.31 -39.81 103.93
N GLY A 376 -25.66 -40.49 105.02
CA GLY A 376 -26.82 -41.36 105.11
C GLY A 376 -27.29 -41.52 106.54
N PHE A 377 -28.51 -42.00 106.69
CA PHE A 377 -29.08 -42.32 108.00
C PHE A 377 -28.96 -43.82 108.23
N ASP A 378 -28.26 -44.19 109.30
CA ASP A 378 -28.29 -45.55 109.84
C ASP A 378 -28.89 -45.49 111.24
N SER A 379 -29.99 -46.23 111.43
CA SER A 379 -30.66 -46.37 112.74
C SER A 379 -31.06 -45.03 113.39
N GLY A 380 -31.46 -44.05 112.56
CA GLY A 380 -31.92 -42.73 113.01
C GLY A 380 -30.81 -41.71 113.30
N VAL A 381 -29.55 -42.05 113.04
CA VAL A 381 -28.38 -41.17 113.20
C VAL A 381 -27.77 -40.88 111.83
N GLU A 382 -27.42 -39.62 111.57
CA GLU A 382 -26.69 -39.23 110.36
C GLU A 382 -25.23 -39.64 110.49
N TRP A 383 -24.71 -40.31 109.45
CA TRP A 383 -23.33 -40.74 109.33
C TRP A 383 -22.79 -40.37 107.95
N GLU A 384 -21.47 -40.24 107.85
CA GLU A 384 -20.76 -39.96 106.61
C GLU A 384 -19.96 -41.18 106.12
N ASP A 385 -19.82 -41.31 104.80
CA ASP A 385 -18.99 -42.35 104.19
C ASP A 385 -17.53 -42.17 104.61
N ILE A 386 -17.03 -40.92 104.60
CA ILE A 386 -15.73 -40.54 105.13
C ILE A 386 -15.88 -39.24 105.92
N ARG A 387 -15.41 -39.24 107.16
CA ARG A 387 -15.28 -38.03 107.99
C ARG A 387 -13.87 -37.89 108.55
N VAL A 388 -13.26 -36.74 108.26
CA VAL A 388 -11.97 -36.34 108.80
C VAL A 388 -12.16 -35.23 109.84
N SER A 389 -11.80 -35.52 111.08
CA SER A 389 -11.86 -34.59 112.21
C SER A 389 -10.81 -34.92 113.25
N ARG A 390 -10.23 -33.89 113.88
CA ARG A 390 -9.25 -34.05 114.96
C ARG A 390 -9.84 -34.88 116.10
N GLY A 391 -9.22 -36.02 116.41
CA GLY A 391 -9.63 -36.93 117.49
C GLY A 391 -10.95 -37.69 117.26
N CYS A 392 -11.56 -37.60 116.08
CA CYS A 392 -12.83 -38.27 115.78
C CYS A 392 -13.02 -38.53 114.27
N SER A 393 -12.07 -39.21 113.64
CA SER A 393 -12.21 -39.62 112.24
C SER A 393 -12.88 -40.99 112.13
N TYR A 394 -13.81 -41.12 111.19
CA TYR A 394 -14.54 -42.38 110.97
C TYR A 394 -15.03 -42.52 109.54
N GLN A 395 -15.41 -43.74 109.19
CA GLN A 395 -16.09 -44.08 107.96
C GLN A 395 -17.31 -44.95 108.26
N SER A 396 -18.40 -44.69 107.55
CA SER A 396 -19.63 -45.50 107.62
C SER A 396 -20.03 -46.03 106.25
N PHE A 397 -19.07 -46.12 105.32
CA PHE A 397 -19.30 -46.60 103.96
C PHE A 397 -19.91 -48.00 103.93
N PRO A 398 -20.83 -48.34 103.00
CA PRO A 398 -21.45 -47.48 101.99
C PRO A 398 -22.77 -46.83 102.43
N LEU A 399 -22.90 -45.53 102.19
CA LEU A 399 -24.12 -44.73 102.37
C LEU A 399 -24.51 -44.00 101.08
N THR A 400 -23.67 -43.06 100.62
CA THR A 400 -23.89 -42.27 99.39
C THR A 400 -23.17 -42.88 98.19
N PHE A 401 -22.04 -43.55 98.41
CA PHE A 401 -21.25 -44.18 97.35
C PHE A 401 -21.47 -45.69 97.34
N ASP A 402 -21.56 -46.28 96.15
CA ASP A 402 -21.90 -47.70 96.00
C ASP A 402 -20.69 -48.61 96.25
N ASP A 403 -20.85 -49.60 97.13
CA ASP A 403 -19.84 -50.64 97.36
C ASP A 403 -19.90 -51.73 96.28
N THR A 404 -18.89 -51.75 95.41
CA THR A 404 -18.74 -52.76 94.37
C THR A 404 -18.04 -54.04 94.85
N THR A 405 -17.59 -54.08 96.11
CA THR A 405 -16.82 -55.20 96.69
C THR A 405 -17.62 -56.09 97.64
N GLY A 406 -18.77 -55.62 98.14
CA GLY A 406 -19.64 -56.34 99.07
C GLY A 406 -19.06 -56.47 100.50
N LYS A 407 -18.08 -55.64 100.85
CA LYS A 407 -17.38 -55.65 102.16
C LYS A 407 -17.90 -54.58 103.12
N GLY A 408 -18.76 -53.68 102.66
CA GLY A 408 -19.47 -52.72 103.51
C GLY A 408 -18.52 -51.78 104.27
N ASN A 409 -18.80 -51.59 105.56
CA ASN A 409 -18.01 -50.75 106.47
C ASN A 409 -16.62 -51.29 106.83
N SER A 410 -16.16 -52.34 106.14
CA SER A 410 -14.80 -52.83 106.27
C SER A 410 -13.94 -52.56 105.04
N THR A 411 -14.52 -51.94 104.00
CA THR A 411 -13.87 -51.72 102.70
C THR A 411 -12.72 -50.72 102.76
N LEU A 412 -12.92 -49.55 103.36
CA LEU A 412 -11.92 -48.47 103.38
C LEU A 412 -10.88 -48.68 104.48
N THR A 413 -11.33 -49.10 105.66
CA THR A 413 -10.49 -49.44 106.81
C THR A 413 -11.13 -50.60 107.59
N PRO A 414 -10.33 -51.41 108.32
CA PRO A 414 -10.81 -52.48 109.20
C PRO A 414 -11.85 -52.10 110.25
N SER A 415 -11.94 -50.82 110.61
CA SER A 415 -12.71 -50.33 111.74
C SER A 415 -13.50 -49.08 111.35
N LYS A 416 -14.62 -48.84 112.03
CA LYS A 416 -15.43 -47.64 111.82
C LYS A 416 -14.61 -46.37 112.09
N TYR A 417 -13.93 -46.33 113.23
CA TYR A 417 -13.03 -45.24 113.61
C TYR A 417 -11.60 -45.56 113.17
N TYR A 418 -10.86 -44.52 112.77
CA TYR A 418 -9.48 -44.63 112.35
C TYR A 418 -8.66 -43.42 112.78
N ASP A 419 -7.38 -43.68 113.04
CA ASP A 419 -6.36 -42.69 113.39
C ASP A 419 -5.60 -42.32 112.10
N ILE A 420 -5.35 -41.03 111.90
CA ILE A 420 -4.79 -40.49 110.66
C ILE A 420 -3.28 -40.40 110.82
N LYS A 421 -2.51 -41.14 110.03
CA LYS A 421 -1.06 -40.92 109.97
C LYS A 421 -0.76 -39.62 109.22
N THR A 422 -1.35 -39.44 108.04
CA THR A 422 -1.15 -38.26 107.20
C THR A 422 -2.37 -38.05 106.31
N ILE A 423 -2.70 -36.80 106.02
CA ILE A 423 -3.66 -36.39 105.00
C ILE A 423 -2.99 -35.44 104.01
N GLU A 424 -3.19 -35.68 102.73
CA GLU A 424 -2.73 -34.81 101.65
C GLU A 424 -3.91 -34.44 100.75
N ILE A 425 -3.95 -33.19 100.31
CA ILE A 425 -5.02 -32.69 99.44
C ILE A 425 -4.41 -32.00 98.25
N TYR A 426 -4.79 -32.49 97.07
CA TYR A 426 -4.24 -32.05 95.80
C TYR A 426 -5.29 -31.34 94.97
N LYS A 427 -4.96 -30.16 94.46
CA LYS A 427 -5.70 -29.52 93.37
C LYS A 427 -5.44 -30.25 92.07
N CYS A 428 -6.49 -30.47 91.27
CA CYS A 428 -6.36 -30.93 89.89
C CYS A 428 -6.13 -29.71 88.98
N ILE A 429 -5.06 -29.72 88.17
CA ILE A 429 -4.64 -28.62 87.27
C ILE A 429 -5.00 -28.92 85.82
#